data_AF-A0A3B1DKK4-F1
#
_entry.id   AF-A0A3B1DKK4-F1
#
_cell.length_a   1.000
_cell.length_b   1.000
_cell.length_c   1.000
_cell.angle_alpha   90.00
_cell.angle_beta   90.00
_cell.angle_gamma   90.00
#
_symmetry.space_group_name_H-M   'P 1'
#
loop_
_entity.id
_entity.type
_entity.pdbx_description
1 polymer ?
#
loop_
_entity_poly.entity_id
_entity_poly.type
_entity_poly.pdbx_seq_one_letter_code
_entity_poly.pdbx_strand_id
1 'polypeptide(L)'
;MTFFHPILLGIGAACVAIPIVIHLLMRRRRKPVRWAAMRFLLEATKQRQRRVRLEQLLLLAARCLLLALIALAVARPMFGSPGALGSGSREVYLLLDTSLASAARGAEGTTDLEGSIERALELLAQLDGTRGDRAALITLGSPAEALVLPATSDLALLERRLRSLHPTDSPMDLPGGLALVPKPEPDRDATPPTVAVLSAFREGSIGHAPAPGTLGAESTLIASPPTAEPIGNTGFKGLHLLRPVVIAGSREGLAVGAAQVRVQLVRSGEGLDRAAPTTVRLFAQGEGSPREVGAGVVRWTPGQTEAEVILDLDLTGLGAAGDLVLQAEIDRDANERDNTAWAVLEVRDRLRVAVLGTRRFGSRPRITEFSPSDWLSLALEPIGEPDRQQRGAQIEIAVLDATRVDAGDLVGFDAVIVAEPGRVQQAGWESLGAFGARG
;
A
#
# COMPACT_ATOMS: atom_id res chain seq x y z
N MET A 1 11.52 36.05 4.06
CA MET A 1 10.93 35.34 2.91
C MET A 1 12.03 34.52 2.29
N THR A 2 11.92 33.21 2.33
CA THR A 2 12.83 32.28 1.66
C THR A 2 12.35 32.04 0.24
N PHE A 3 13.29 31.92 -0.69
CA PHE A 3 13.02 31.63 -2.10
C PHE A 3 13.68 30.30 -2.44
N PHE A 4 12.97 29.47 -3.21
CA PHE A 4 13.47 28.14 -3.61
C PHE A 4 14.73 28.24 -4.50
N HIS A 5 14.82 29.32 -5.30
CA HIS A 5 15.99 29.60 -6.14
C HIS A 5 16.46 31.06 -5.98
N PRO A 6 17.24 31.39 -4.94
CA PRO A 6 17.65 32.77 -4.65
C PRO A 6 18.54 33.37 -5.74
N ILE A 7 19.34 32.54 -6.42
CA ILE A 7 20.21 32.96 -7.53
C ILE A 7 19.37 33.42 -8.74
N LEU A 8 18.28 32.71 -9.06
CA LEU A 8 17.39 33.07 -10.16
C LEU A 8 16.65 34.37 -9.90
N LEU A 9 16.28 34.65 -8.63
CA LEU A 9 15.72 35.94 -8.24
C LEU A 9 16.72 37.08 -8.44
N GLY A 10 18.00 36.86 -8.08
CA GLY A 10 19.08 37.82 -8.32
C GLY A 10 19.28 38.12 -9.81
N ILE A 11 19.27 37.08 -10.66
CA ILE A 11 19.37 37.23 -12.12
C ILE A 11 18.13 37.96 -12.67
N GLY A 12 16.93 37.60 -12.21
CA GLY A 12 15.69 38.26 -12.60
C GLY A 12 15.67 39.75 -12.24
N ALA A 13 16.16 40.11 -11.06
CA ALA A 13 16.33 41.49 -10.64
C ALA A 13 17.32 42.26 -11.54
N ALA A 14 18.42 41.62 -11.96
CA ALA A 14 19.34 42.20 -12.93
C ALA A 14 18.69 42.42 -14.31
N CYS A 15 17.82 41.51 -14.76
CA CYS A 15 17.08 41.66 -16.01
C CYS A 15 16.10 42.85 -16.01
N VAL A 16 15.53 43.21 -14.85
CA VAL A 16 14.69 44.41 -14.70
C VAL A 16 15.47 45.71 -14.98
N ALA A 17 16.80 45.71 -14.80
CA ALA A 17 17.63 46.86 -15.14
C ALA A 17 17.77 47.09 -16.65
N ILE A 18 17.56 46.07 -17.50
CA ILE A 18 17.78 46.14 -18.95
C ILE A 18 16.87 47.20 -19.62
N PRO A 19 15.53 47.21 -19.43
CA PRO A 19 14.66 48.25 -19.99
C PRO A 19 15.01 49.66 -19.53
N ILE A 20 15.46 49.81 -18.28
CA ILE A 20 15.84 51.10 -17.67
C ILE A 20 17.09 51.65 -18.36
N VAL A 21 18.10 50.80 -18.54
CA VAL A 21 19.36 51.15 -19.21
C VAL A 21 19.11 51.50 -20.67
N ILE A 22 18.32 50.70 -21.40
CA ILE A 22 17.94 50.98 -22.78
C ILE A 22 17.20 52.32 -22.90
N HIS A 23 16.27 52.61 -21.98
CA HIS A 23 15.55 53.88 -21.95
C HIS A 23 16.50 55.07 -21.77
N LEU A 24 17.47 54.97 -20.85
CA LEU A 24 18.44 56.02 -20.59
C LEU A 24 19.38 56.27 -21.79
N LEU A 25 19.82 55.20 -22.46
CA LEU A 25 20.67 55.25 -23.64
C LEU A 25 19.94 55.88 -24.85
N MET A 26 18.68 55.53 -25.08
CA MET A 26 17.89 56.09 -26.19
C MET A 26 17.44 57.53 -25.96
N ARG A 27 17.41 58.02 -24.70
CA ARG A 27 17.11 59.42 -24.38
C ARG A 27 18.18 60.40 -24.89
N ARG A 28 19.41 59.94 -25.14
CA ARG A 28 20.54 60.80 -25.54
C ARG A 28 20.60 61.19 -27.04
N ARG A 29 19.64 60.78 -27.88
CA ARG A 29 19.76 60.92 -29.36
C ARG A 29 18.84 61.91 -30.08
N ARG A 30 18.41 63.02 -29.45
CA ARG A 30 17.66 64.07 -30.18
C ARG A 30 18.39 65.40 -30.16
N LYS A 31 19.15 65.67 -31.23
CA LYS A 31 19.63 67.02 -31.55
C LYS A 31 18.47 67.79 -32.21
N PRO A 32 17.91 68.83 -31.57
CA PRO A 32 16.86 69.63 -32.21
C PRO A 32 17.47 70.45 -33.36
N VAL A 33 16.92 70.31 -34.57
CA VAL A 33 17.25 71.18 -35.71
C VAL A 33 16.30 72.38 -35.70
N ARG A 34 16.82 73.60 -35.68
CA ARG A 34 16.03 74.84 -35.70
C ARG A 34 15.52 75.11 -37.13
N TRP A 35 14.23 74.98 -37.36
CA TRP A 35 13.55 75.47 -38.57
C TRP A 35 12.50 76.53 -38.20
N ALA A 36 12.46 77.63 -38.97
CA ALA A 36 11.71 78.85 -38.71
C ALA A 36 10.18 78.69 -38.56
N ALA A 37 9.56 77.65 -39.17
CA ALA A 37 8.11 77.44 -39.13
C ALA A 37 7.57 76.77 -37.83
N MET A 38 8.43 76.41 -36.87
CA MET A 38 8.06 75.56 -35.73
C MET A 38 7.32 76.29 -34.58
N ARG A 39 7.33 77.63 -34.56
CA ARG A 39 6.77 78.42 -33.44
C ARG A 39 5.25 78.25 -33.28
N PHE A 40 4.49 78.06 -34.36
CA PHE A 40 3.04 77.81 -34.28
C PHE A 40 2.67 76.38 -33.88
N LEU A 41 3.54 75.40 -34.19
CA LEU A 41 3.33 73.98 -33.87
C LEU A 41 3.69 73.64 -32.41
N LEU A 42 4.62 74.40 -31.80
CA LEU A 42 5.09 74.19 -30.43
C LEU A 42 4.05 74.59 -29.36
N GLU A 43 3.23 75.62 -29.63
CA GLU A 43 2.19 76.07 -28.69
C GLU A 43 1.06 75.03 -28.54
N ALA A 44 0.69 74.36 -29.63
CA ALA A 44 -0.32 73.29 -29.63
C ALA A 44 0.20 71.93 -29.11
N THR A 45 1.52 71.70 -29.07
CA THR A 45 2.11 70.41 -28.68
C THR A 45 2.57 70.32 -27.22
N LYS A 46 2.57 71.42 -26.45
CA LYS A 46 2.95 71.43 -25.03
C LYS A 46 2.10 70.46 -24.18
N GLN A 47 0.79 70.41 -24.38
CA GLN A 47 -0.10 69.48 -23.67
C GLN A 47 0.13 68.02 -24.09
N ARG A 48 0.33 67.78 -25.40
CA ARG A 48 0.60 66.44 -25.95
C ARG A 48 1.94 65.87 -25.47
N GLN A 49 2.95 66.71 -25.26
CA GLN A 49 4.25 66.28 -24.72
C GLN A 49 4.17 65.78 -23.26
N ARG A 50 3.32 66.38 -22.41
CA ARG A 50 3.11 65.87 -21.04
C ARG A 50 2.46 64.48 -21.05
N ARG A 51 1.42 64.30 -21.87
CA ARG A 51 0.73 63.01 -22.01
C ARG A 51 1.66 61.90 -22.54
N VAL A 52 2.44 62.19 -23.58
CA VAL A 52 3.40 61.23 -24.14
C VAL A 52 4.49 60.86 -23.13
N ARG A 53 4.97 61.80 -22.30
CA ARG A 53 5.94 61.49 -21.23
C ARG A 53 5.33 60.59 -20.15
N LEU A 54 4.07 60.82 -19.77
CA LEU A 54 3.36 59.98 -18.80
C LEU A 54 3.13 58.58 -19.36
N GLU A 55 2.66 58.46 -20.61
CA GLU A 55 2.49 57.16 -21.29
C GLU A 55 3.82 56.41 -21.38
N GLN A 56 4.92 57.09 -21.71
CA GLN A 56 6.25 56.47 -21.75
C GLN A 56 6.74 56.01 -20.39
N LEU A 57 6.48 56.78 -19.32
CA LEU A 57 6.86 56.40 -17.96
C LEU A 57 6.03 55.21 -17.46
N LEU A 58 4.72 55.21 -17.74
CA LEU A 58 3.82 54.11 -17.41
C LEU A 58 4.17 52.83 -18.18
N LEU A 59 4.50 52.94 -19.47
CA LEU A 59 4.95 51.80 -20.28
C LEU A 59 6.30 51.23 -19.79
N LEU A 60 7.22 52.10 -19.36
CA LEU A 60 8.48 51.66 -18.75
C LEU A 60 8.22 50.93 -17.42
N ALA A 61 7.36 51.50 -16.57
CA ALA A 61 6.98 50.88 -15.29
C ALA A 61 6.31 49.52 -15.50
N ALA A 62 5.38 49.42 -16.45
CA ALA A 62 4.70 48.16 -16.79
C ALA A 62 5.68 47.08 -17.28
N ARG A 63 6.67 47.45 -18.13
CA ARG A 63 7.70 46.51 -18.57
C ARG A 63 8.58 46.01 -17.43
N CYS A 64 8.95 46.89 -16.49
CA CYS A 64 9.74 46.52 -15.32
C CYS A 64 8.91 45.62 -14.38
N LEU A 65 7.64 45.96 -14.16
CA LEU A 65 6.73 45.20 -13.32
C LEU A 65 6.50 43.79 -13.88
N LEU A 66 6.29 43.65 -15.19
CA LEU A 66 6.13 42.34 -15.83
C LEU A 66 7.34 41.45 -15.60
N LEU A 67 8.56 41.97 -15.81
CA LEU A 67 9.79 41.23 -15.57
C LEU A 67 9.99 40.88 -14.09
N ALA A 68 9.63 41.80 -13.18
CA ALA A 68 9.69 41.53 -11.74
C ALA A 68 8.70 40.44 -11.31
N LEU A 69 7.49 40.42 -11.88
CA LEU A 69 6.49 39.38 -11.61
C LEU A 69 6.93 38.02 -12.16
N ILE A 70 7.53 37.97 -13.35
CA ILE A 70 8.10 36.73 -13.91
C ILE A 70 9.24 36.23 -13.02
N ALA A 71 10.15 37.11 -12.62
CA ALA A 71 11.25 36.75 -11.71
C ALA A 71 10.71 36.22 -10.38
N LEU A 72 9.67 36.84 -9.83
CA LEU A 72 9.03 36.38 -8.59
C LEU A 72 8.32 35.04 -8.78
N ALA A 73 7.62 34.83 -9.90
CA ALA A 73 6.95 33.58 -10.22
C ALA A 73 7.95 32.41 -10.35
N VAL A 74 9.07 32.63 -11.03
CA VAL A 74 10.16 31.64 -11.18
C VAL A 74 10.88 31.40 -9.86
N ALA A 75 11.07 32.43 -9.03
CA ALA A 75 11.71 32.31 -7.73
C ALA A 75 10.86 31.55 -6.69
N ARG A 76 9.56 31.33 -6.96
CA ARG A 76 8.59 30.64 -6.09
C ARG A 76 8.70 31.09 -4.62
N PRO A 77 8.20 32.29 -4.26
CA PRO A 77 8.22 32.76 -2.88
C PRO A 77 7.43 31.79 -1.99
N MET A 78 8.11 31.26 -0.97
CA MET A 78 7.43 30.44 0.04
C MET A 78 6.83 31.39 1.08
N PHE A 79 5.50 31.44 1.14
CA PHE A 79 4.77 32.08 2.22
C PHE A 79 4.70 31.11 3.40
N GLY A 80 5.85 30.90 4.02
CA GLY A 80 6.06 30.17 5.26
C GLY A 80 7.24 30.80 5.98
N SER A 81 7.08 31.09 7.27
CA SER A 81 8.15 31.61 8.11
C SER A 81 9.25 30.55 8.23
N PRO A 82 10.52 30.91 8.03
CA PRO A 82 11.49 30.58 9.06
C PRO A 82 12.11 31.89 9.58
N GLY A 83 11.28 32.72 10.19
CA GLY A 83 11.76 33.67 11.19
C GLY A 83 12.28 32.85 12.39
N ALA A 84 13.51 33.04 12.84
CA ALA A 84 13.93 34.27 13.47
C ALA A 84 12.94 34.69 14.57
N LEU A 85 12.84 33.88 15.64
CA LEU A 85 13.07 34.28 17.03
C LEU A 85 12.66 33.11 17.94
N GLY A 86 13.67 32.37 18.39
CA GLY A 86 13.55 31.31 19.37
C GLY A 86 14.94 30.72 19.59
N SER A 87 15.61 31.16 20.64
CA SER A 87 16.82 30.55 21.21
C SER A 87 16.52 29.17 21.85
N GLY A 88 15.50 28.47 21.33
CA GLY A 88 15.01 27.21 21.86
C GLY A 88 15.48 26.07 20.97
N SER A 89 15.86 24.96 21.60
CA SER A 89 16.05 23.67 20.93
C SER A 89 14.81 23.32 20.12
N ARG A 90 14.99 22.88 18.86
CA ARG A 90 13.91 22.33 18.05
C ARG A 90 13.75 20.84 18.31
N GLU A 91 12.52 20.37 18.34
CA GLU A 91 12.22 18.94 18.41
C GLU A 91 11.43 18.53 17.17
N VAL A 92 11.99 17.62 16.36
CA VAL A 92 11.42 17.19 15.08
C VAL A 92 11.09 15.70 15.09
N TYR A 93 9.84 15.36 14.79
CA TYR A 93 9.38 13.97 14.65
C TYR A 93 9.26 13.63 13.18
N LEU A 94 10.16 12.78 12.67
CA LEU A 94 10.12 12.30 11.29
C LEU A 94 9.25 11.05 11.21
N LEU A 95 8.12 11.15 10.52
CA LEU A 95 7.19 10.05 10.24
C LEU A 95 7.39 9.66 8.77
N LEU A 96 8.02 8.51 8.52
CA LEU A 96 8.32 8.05 7.16
C LEU A 96 7.38 6.92 6.74
N ASP A 97 6.82 7.07 5.55
CA ASP A 97 6.06 6.02 4.88
C ASP A 97 6.94 4.87 4.41
N THR A 98 6.83 3.74 5.10
CA THR A 98 7.47 2.47 4.72
C THR A 98 6.43 1.43 4.30
N SER A 99 5.22 1.85 3.90
CA SER A 99 4.14 0.95 3.49
C SER A 99 4.42 0.25 2.16
N LEU A 100 3.57 -0.70 1.78
CA LEU A 100 3.62 -1.40 0.49
C LEU A 100 3.61 -0.43 -0.70
N ALA A 101 2.87 0.69 -0.60
CA ALA A 101 2.80 1.71 -1.65
C ALA A 101 4.12 2.47 -1.83
N SER A 102 4.93 2.60 -0.76
CA SER A 102 6.24 3.29 -0.82
C SER A 102 7.31 2.53 -1.62
N ALA A 103 7.05 1.26 -1.95
CA ALA A 103 7.90 0.45 -2.81
C ALA A 103 7.75 0.75 -4.31
N ALA A 104 6.72 1.52 -4.68
CA ALA A 104 6.49 1.94 -6.05
C ALA A 104 7.70 2.70 -6.59
N ARG A 105 8.10 2.37 -7.82
CA ARG A 105 9.23 2.99 -8.52
C ARG A 105 8.74 4.00 -9.55
N GLY A 106 9.30 5.20 -9.51
CA GLY A 106 9.11 6.21 -10.56
C GLY A 106 9.92 5.90 -11.82
N ALA A 107 9.88 6.80 -12.80
CA ALA A 107 10.59 6.68 -14.07
C ALA A 107 12.13 6.63 -13.91
N GLU A 108 12.66 7.21 -12.83
CA GLU A 108 14.10 7.17 -12.51
C GLU A 108 14.52 5.83 -11.87
N GLY A 109 13.57 4.92 -11.62
CA GLY A 109 13.81 3.60 -11.03
C GLY A 109 14.02 3.62 -9.53
N THR A 110 14.04 4.78 -8.87
CA THR A 110 14.05 4.92 -7.42
C THR A 110 12.66 4.69 -6.83
N THR A 111 12.62 4.13 -5.62
CA THR A 111 11.38 3.95 -4.86
C THR A 111 10.90 5.26 -4.25
N ASP A 112 9.60 5.40 -4.06
CA ASP A 112 9.02 6.53 -3.34
C ASP A 112 9.57 6.67 -1.90
N LEU A 113 9.93 5.55 -1.26
CA LEU A 113 10.62 5.55 0.05
C LEU A 113 12.01 6.19 -0.05
N GLU A 114 12.82 5.87 -1.06
CA GLU A 114 14.13 6.49 -1.26
C GLU A 114 14.01 8.02 -1.38
N GLY A 115 13.04 8.50 -2.16
CA GLY A 115 12.76 9.93 -2.25
C GLY A 115 12.24 10.55 -0.94
N SER A 116 11.58 9.77 -0.08
CA SER A 116 11.15 10.21 1.26
C SER A 116 12.32 10.26 2.24
N ILE A 117 13.26 9.31 2.14
CA ILE A 117 14.52 9.28 2.90
C ILE A 117 15.38 10.49 2.53
N GLU A 118 15.52 10.83 1.25
CA GLU A 118 16.29 12.00 0.82
C GLU A 118 15.73 13.30 1.41
N ARG A 119 14.41 13.50 1.37
CA ARG A 119 13.74 14.64 2.02
C ARG A 119 13.94 14.64 3.54
N ALA A 120 13.92 13.47 4.18
CA ALA A 120 14.20 13.35 5.61
C ALA A 120 15.62 13.79 5.95
N LEU A 121 16.60 13.39 5.13
CA LEU A 121 18.00 13.78 5.28
C LEU A 121 18.21 15.29 5.05
N GLU A 122 17.49 15.89 4.09
CA GLU A 122 17.48 17.35 3.89
C GLU A 122 16.93 18.12 5.10
N LEU A 123 15.91 17.58 5.77
CA LEU A 123 15.39 18.13 7.02
C LEU A 123 16.38 17.98 8.17
N LEU A 124 17.00 16.80 8.32
CA LEU A 124 18.03 16.57 9.34
C LEU A 124 19.24 17.47 9.16
N ALA A 125 19.66 17.74 7.92
CA ALA A 125 20.79 18.62 7.62
C ALA A 125 20.58 20.08 8.06
N GLN A 126 19.33 20.48 8.34
CA GLN A 126 18.99 21.81 8.84
C GLN A 126 19.03 21.90 10.38
N LEU A 127 19.17 20.77 11.07
CA LEU A 127 19.22 20.69 12.53
C LEU A 127 20.67 20.73 13.03
N ASP A 128 20.87 21.33 14.20
CA ASP A 128 22.16 21.38 14.88
C ASP A 128 22.05 20.77 16.28
N GLY A 129 22.46 19.50 16.39
CA GLY A 129 22.47 18.78 17.66
C GLY A 129 23.34 19.42 18.74
N THR A 130 24.34 20.22 18.37
CA THR A 130 25.19 20.95 19.34
C THR A 130 24.48 22.16 19.95
N ARG A 131 23.47 22.69 19.26
CA ARG A 131 22.56 23.75 19.73
C ARG A 131 21.34 23.22 20.48
N GLY A 132 21.28 21.91 20.68
CA GLY A 132 20.19 21.24 21.39
C GLY A 132 19.04 20.78 20.49
N ASP A 133 19.15 20.86 19.17
CA ASP A 133 18.13 20.31 18.28
C ASP A 133 18.07 18.78 18.42
N ARG A 134 16.85 18.24 18.47
CA ARG A 134 16.58 16.82 18.64
C ARG A 134 15.64 16.34 17.57
N ALA A 135 15.84 15.12 17.11
CA ALA A 135 14.95 14.48 16.17
C ALA A 135 14.61 13.04 16.58
N ALA A 136 13.41 12.62 16.23
CA ALA A 136 12.88 11.27 16.39
C ALA A 136 12.56 10.67 15.02
N LEU A 137 12.55 9.34 14.94
CA LEU A 137 12.22 8.61 13.71
C LEU A 137 11.13 7.57 14.01
N ILE A 138 10.03 7.66 13.28
CA ILE A 138 8.88 6.78 13.33
C ILE A 138 8.59 6.28 11.91
N THR A 139 8.43 4.97 11.73
CA THR A 139 7.98 4.38 10.47
C THR A 139 6.48 4.18 10.49
N LEU A 140 5.86 4.35 9.32
CA LEU A 140 4.41 4.29 9.16
C LEU A 140 3.93 3.00 8.51
N GLY A 141 4.75 1.96 8.33
CA GLY A 141 4.22 0.62 8.03
C GLY A 141 3.32 0.14 9.17
N SER A 142 2.36 -0.75 8.92
CA SER A 142 1.42 -1.23 9.95
C SER A 142 1.97 -2.48 10.67
N PRO A 143 2.09 -2.48 12.02
CA PRO A 143 1.82 -1.35 12.92
C PRO A 143 2.95 -0.31 12.91
N ALA A 144 2.61 0.96 13.11
CA ALA A 144 3.62 2.03 13.14
C ALA A 144 4.65 1.80 14.25
N GLU A 145 5.93 2.02 13.94
CA GLU A 145 7.03 1.69 14.86
C GLU A 145 7.93 2.90 15.14
N ALA A 146 8.22 3.11 16.41
CA ALA A 146 9.15 4.14 16.86
C ALA A 146 10.60 3.64 16.86
N LEU A 147 11.29 3.79 15.73
CA LEU A 147 12.69 3.35 15.60
C LEU A 147 13.67 4.17 16.47
N VAL A 148 13.38 5.45 16.66
CA VAL A 148 14.16 6.34 17.53
C VAL A 148 13.20 7.22 18.34
N LEU A 149 12.87 6.77 19.55
CA LEU A 149 12.20 7.56 20.58
C LEU A 149 12.86 7.31 21.96
N PRO A 150 12.99 8.33 22.83
CA PRO A 150 12.63 9.73 22.62
C PRO A 150 13.55 10.43 21.59
N ALA A 151 13.20 11.65 21.16
CA ALA A 151 14.02 12.42 20.23
C ALA A 151 15.47 12.55 20.73
N THR A 152 16.46 12.49 19.85
CA THR A 152 17.88 12.52 20.19
C THR A 152 18.62 13.62 19.44
N SER A 153 19.70 14.14 20.02
CA SER A 153 20.63 15.06 19.35
C SER A 153 21.69 14.32 18.52
N ASP A 154 21.75 12.98 18.59
CA ASP A 154 22.60 12.15 17.72
C ASP A 154 21.99 12.04 16.31
N LEU A 155 22.15 13.09 15.51
CA LEU A 155 21.64 13.15 14.14
C LEU A 155 22.32 12.11 13.22
N ALA A 156 23.55 11.71 13.53
CA ALA A 156 24.28 10.68 12.77
C ALA A 156 23.66 9.28 12.96
N LEU A 157 23.11 8.98 14.15
CA LEU A 157 22.31 7.78 14.37
C LEU A 157 21.06 7.78 13.47
N LEU A 158 20.33 8.89 13.41
CA LEU A 158 19.13 8.99 12.57
C LEU A 158 19.47 8.81 11.08
N GLU A 159 20.54 9.44 10.60
CA GLU A 159 20.99 9.28 9.22
C GLU A 159 21.28 7.80 8.88
N ARG A 160 22.00 7.08 9.74
CA ARG A 160 22.26 5.64 9.54
C ARG A 160 20.97 4.82 9.53
N ARG A 161 20.01 5.14 10.40
CA ARG A 161 18.72 4.45 10.46
C ARG A 161 17.88 4.71 9.22
N LEU A 162 17.77 5.96 8.79
CA LEU A 162 17.07 6.36 7.57
C LEU A 162 17.60 5.61 6.34
N ARG A 163 18.93 5.55 6.17
CA ARG A 163 19.56 4.84 5.05
C ARG A 163 19.40 3.32 5.09
N SER A 164 19.00 2.76 6.24
CA SER A 164 18.75 1.31 6.40
C SER A 164 17.27 0.92 6.22
N LEU A 165 16.39 1.89 6.02
CA LEU A 165 14.97 1.62 5.84
C LEU A 165 14.71 0.96 4.48
N HIS A 166 13.78 0.02 4.49
CA HIS A 166 13.24 -0.62 3.30
C HIS A 166 11.72 -0.59 3.38
N PRO A 167 11.01 -0.66 2.24
CA PRO A 167 9.56 -0.78 2.27
C PRO A 167 9.17 -2.06 3.02
N THR A 168 7.94 -2.10 3.52
CA THR A 168 7.34 -3.26 4.19
C THR A 168 6.09 -3.71 3.43
N ASP A 169 5.67 -4.95 3.64
CA ASP A 169 4.50 -5.52 2.94
C ASP A 169 3.22 -5.27 3.75
N SER A 170 3.08 -4.03 4.25
CA SER A 170 2.00 -3.59 5.14
C SER A 170 1.39 -2.27 4.66
N PRO A 171 0.11 -2.01 4.94
CA PRO A 171 -0.49 -0.69 4.66
C PRO A 171 0.11 0.39 5.58
N MET A 172 -0.11 1.66 5.24
CA MET A 172 0.32 2.76 6.12
C MET A 172 -0.57 2.86 7.37
N ASP A 173 0.05 3.00 8.54
CA ASP A 173 -0.57 3.30 9.82
C ASP A 173 -0.22 4.73 10.28
N LEU A 174 -0.78 5.73 9.57
CA LEU A 174 -0.63 7.13 9.96
C LEU A 174 -1.23 7.45 11.35
N PRO A 175 -2.43 6.95 11.72
CA PRO A 175 -2.99 7.19 13.05
C PRO A 175 -2.11 6.64 14.18
N GLY A 176 -1.58 5.42 14.04
CA GLY A 176 -0.64 4.82 15.00
C GLY A 176 0.65 5.63 15.09
N GLY A 177 1.20 6.05 13.96
CA GLY A 177 2.41 6.89 13.92
C GLY A 177 2.22 8.24 14.62
N LEU A 178 1.07 8.90 14.40
CA LEU A 178 0.73 10.16 15.09
C LEU A 178 0.48 9.96 16.58
N ALA A 179 -0.06 8.81 17.00
CA ALA A 179 -0.28 8.47 18.41
C ALA A 179 1.04 8.25 19.18
N LEU A 180 2.11 7.86 18.49
CA LEU A 180 3.46 7.72 19.07
C LEU A 180 4.16 9.06 19.31
N VAL A 181 3.68 10.15 18.68
CA VAL A 181 4.22 11.49 18.92
C VAL A 181 3.78 11.94 20.33
N PRO A 182 4.74 12.26 21.23
CA PRO A 182 4.43 12.77 22.56
C PRO A 182 3.60 14.05 22.47
N LYS A 183 2.53 14.12 23.26
CA LYS A 183 1.73 15.33 23.37
C LYS A 183 2.53 16.39 24.14
N PRO A 184 2.54 17.66 23.69
CA PRO A 184 3.22 18.71 24.42
C PRO A 184 2.62 18.85 25.83
N GLU A 185 3.46 18.78 26.86
CA GLU A 185 3.05 19.07 28.23
C GLU A 185 2.96 20.59 28.42
N PRO A 186 1.85 21.12 28.95
CA PRO A 186 1.62 22.57 29.07
C PRO A 186 2.56 23.28 30.06
N ASP A 187 3.34 22.54 30.85
CA ASP A 187 4.19 23.05 31.95
C ASP A 187 5.68 23.18 31.55
N ARG A 188 6.03 22.88 30.29
CA ARG A 188 7.38 23.11 29.75
C ARG A 188 7.36 24.35 28.84
N ASP A 189 8.31 25.27 29.05
CA ASP A 189 8.72 26.32 28.09
C ASP A 189 9.33 25.74 26.79
N ALA A 190 8.92 24.52 26.39
CA ALA A 190 9.43 23.80 25.25
C ALA A 190 8.82 24.37 23.96
N THR A 191 9.67 24.64 22.98
CA THR A 191 9.24 24.96 21.62
C THR A 191 8.29 23.85 21.13
N PRO A 192 7.13 24.20 20.54
CA PRO A 192 6.21 23.18 20.06
C PRO A 192 6.89 22.23 19.06
N PRO A 193 6.64 20.92 19.15
CA PRO A 193 7.30 19.96 18.28
C PRO A 193 6.85 20.15 16.83
N THR A 194 7.78 19.94 15.91
CA THR A 194 7.50 19.87 14.47
C THR A 194 7.36 18.41 14.08
N VAL A 195 6.22 18.04 13.50
CA VAL A 195 5.95 16.69 12.99
C VAL A 195 6.04 16.73 11.48
N ALA A 196 6.97 15.98 10.90
CA ALA A 196 7.18 15.89 9.46
C ALA A 196 6.71 14.52 8.94
N VAL A 197 5.63 14.50 8.17
CA VAL A 197 5.09 13.31 7.51
C VAL A 197 5.62 13.24 6.08
N LEU A 198 6.39 12.20 5.79
CA LEU A 198 7.11 12.03 4.54
C LEU A 198 6.58 10.77 3.83
N SER A 199 5.86 11.00 2.73
CA SER A 199 5.27 9.98 1.86
C SER A 199 5.13 10.58 0.46
N ALA A 200 5.11 9.73 -0.57
CA ALA A 200 4.68 10.13 -1.90
C ALA A 200 3.15 10.31 -2.01
N PHE A 201 2.39 9.87 -0.99
CA PHE A 201 0.93 9.91 -0.95
C PHE A 201 0.28 9.31 -2.21
N ARG A 202 0.83 8.19 -2.69
CA ARG A 202 0.23 7.42 -3.78
C ARG A 202 -1.16 6.92 -3.36
N GLU A 203 -2.04 6.74 -4.32
CA GLU A 203 -3.31 6.06 -4.10
C GLU A 203 -3.06 4.67 -3.46
N GLY A 204 -3.76 4.36 -2.37
CA GLY A 204 -3.51 3.17 -1.56
C GLY A 204 -2.53 3.34 -0.39
N SER A 205 -1.78 4.46 -0.32
CA SER A 205 -0.89 4.73 0.83
C SER A 205 -1.70 4.98 2.10
N ILE A 206 -2.66 5.90 2.06
CA ILE A 206 -3.59 6.13 3.16
C ILE A 206 -4.81 5.25 2.88
N GLY A 207 -4.96 4.15 3.62
CA GLY A 207 -6.18 3.34 3.57
C GLY A 207 -7.42 4.16 3.96
N HIS A 208 -8.61 3.56 3.96
CA HIS A 208 -9.84 4.18 4.48
C HIS A 208 -9.82 4.38 6.03
N ALA A 209 -8.65 4.59 6.61
CA ALA A 209 -8.44 4.80 8.02
C ALA A 209 -9.29 5.98 8.51
N PRO A 210 -9.81 5.91 9.76
CA PRO A 210 -10.49 7.04 10.37
C PRO A 210 -9.59 8.27 10.34
N ALA A 211 -10.20 9.45 10.35
CA ALA A 211 -9.51 10.73 10.32
C ALA A 211 -8.27 10.70 11.24
N PRO A 212 -7.10 11.20 10.77
CA PRO A 212 -5.86 11.13 11.52
C PRO A 212 -6.08 11.61 12.96
N GLY A 213 -5.53 10.88 13.92
CA GLY A 213 -5.58 11.27 15.33
C GLY A 213 -5.14 12.73 15.49
N THR A 214 -5.81 13.48 16.35
CA THR A 214 -5.52 14.91 16.52
C THR A 214 -4.14 15.09 17.15
N LEU A 215 -3.23 15.72 16.40
CA LEU A 215 -2.04 16.35 16.98
C LEU A 215 -2.50 17.41 17.99
N GLY A 216 -1.80 17.53 19.12
CA GLY A 216 -2.09 18.59 20.09
C GLY A 216 -2.00 19.97 19.43
N ALA A 217 -2.90 20.90 19.81
CA ALA A 217 -3.16 22.18 19.14
C ALA A 217 -1.93 23.09 18.91
N GLU A 218 -0.81 22.85 19.60
CA GLU A 218 0.42 23.63 19.51
C GLU A 218 1.43 23.07 18.48
N SER A 219 1.25 21.86 17.95
CA SER A 219 2.26 21.18 17.11
C SER A 219 2.24 21.69 15.67
N THR A 220 3.42 21.86 15.05
CA THR A 220 3.50 22.22 13.62
C THR A 220 3.58 20.95 12.77
N LEU A 221 2.64 20.76 11.85
CA LEU A 221 2.65 19.64 10.90
C LEU A 221 3.22 20.08 9.55
N ILE A 222 4.24 19.37 9.08
CA ILE A 222 4.80 19.46 7.74
C ILE A 222 4.50 18.14 7.03
N ALA A 223 3.95 18.19 5.82
CA ALA A 223 3.72 17.01 5.01
C ALA A 223 4.36 17.20 3.63
N SER A 224 4.93 16.13 3.07
CA SER A 224 5.34 16.14 1.66
C SER A 224 4.12 16.35 0.76
N PRO A 225 4.25 17.03 -0.39
CA PRO A 225 3.16 17.08 -1.36
C PRO A 225 2.98 15.69 -2.01
N PRO A 226 1.75 15.31 -2.40
CA PRO A 226 1.55 14.14 -3.22
C PRO A 226 2.36 14.21 -4.51
N THR A 227 2.95 13.10 -4.90
CA THR A 227 3.67 12.99 -6.17
C THR A 227 2.72 13.22 -7.35
N ALA A 228 3.22 13.96 -8.34
CA ALA A 228 2.46 14.26 -9.56
C ALA A 228 2.78 13.29 -10.72
N GLU A 229 3.76 12.42 -10.53
CA GLU A 229 4.15 11.44 -11.54
C GLU A 229 3.06 10.35 -11.63
N PRO A 230 2.40 10.17 -12.78
CA PRO A 230 1.45 9.08 -12.93
C PRO A 230 2.21 7.75 -13.03
N ILE A 231 1.78 6.76 -12.27
CA ILE A 231 2.24 5.37 -12.39
C ILE A 231 1.02 4.47 -12.48
N GLY A 232 1.06 3.48 -13.37
CA GLY A 232 0.06 2.42 -13.42
C GLY A 232 0.44 1.30 -12.47
N ASN A 233 -0.54 0.81 -11.70
CA ASN A 233 -0.35 -0.29 -10.77
C ASN A 233 -1.49 -1.29 -10.88
N THR A 234 -1.16 -2.58 -10.86
CA THR A 234 -2.10 -3.68 -10.71
C THR A 234 -1.59 -4.57 -9.60
N GLY A 235 -2.36 -4.76 -8.54
CA GLY A 235 -1.96 -5.56 -7.38
C GLY A 235 -3.00 -6.60 -7.01
N PHE A 236 -2.61 -7.54 -6.15
CA PHE A 236 -3.56 -8.48 -5.55
C PHE A 236 -4.39 -7.80 -4.46
N LYS A 237 -5.72 -7.93 -4.55
CA LYS A 237 -6.66 -7.63 -3.46
C LYS A 237 -6.93 -8.84 -2.58
N GLY A 238 -6.89 -10.04 -3.15
CA GLY A 238 -7.11 -11.29 -2.42
C GLY A 238 -6.87 -12.54 -3.27
N LEU A 239 -6.48 -13.61 -2.59
CA LEU A 239 -6.30 -14.94 -3.17
C LEU A 239 -7.04 -15.96 -2.29
N HIS A 240 -8.14 -16.51 -2.80
CA HIS A 240 -9.05 -17.34 -2.01
C HIS A 240 -9.28 -18.70 -2.66
N LEU A 241 -8.94 -19.77 -1.95
CA LEU A 241 -9.26 -21.13 -2.37
C LEU A 241 -10.75 -21.39 -2.19
N LEU A 242 -11.43 -21.84 -3.27
CA LEU A 242 -12.83 -22.24 -3.18
C LEU A 242 -12.98 -23.58 -2.46
N ARG A 243 -11.91 -24.40 -2.43
CA ARG A 243 -11.80 -25.63 -1.66
C ARG A 243 -10.41 -25.67 -1.02
N PRO A 244 -10.28 -25.39 0.29
CA PRO A 244 -8.99 -25.35 0.96
C PRO A 244 -8.39 -26.74 1.21
N VAL A 245 -9.22 -27.79 1.20
CA VAL A 245 -8.80 -29.18 1.37
C VAL A 245 -9.07 -29.96 0.08
N VAL A 246 -8.04 -30.64 -0.43
CA VAL A 246 -8.10 -31.48 -1.63
C VAL A 246 -7.66 -32.89 -1.29
N ILE A 247 -8.37 -33.89 -1.84
CA ILE A 247 -8.02 -35.30 -1.65
C ILE A 247 -7.15 -35.76 -2.82
N ALA A 248 -5.92 -36.19 -2.54
CA ALA A 248 -5.04 -36.85 -3.50
C ALA A 248 -5.57 -38.26 -3.78
N GLY A 249 -5.88 -38.57 -5.05
CA GLY A 249 -6.29 -39.91 -5.46
C GLY A 249 -5.13 -40.91 -5.33
N SER A 250 -5.39 -42.11 -4.80
CA SER A 250 -4.35 -43.05 -4.35
C SER A 250 -3.59 -43.82 -5.45
N ARG A 251 -3.82 -43.58 -6.75
CA ARG A 251 -2.95 -44.09 -7.83
C ARG A 251 -3.15 -43.29 -9.11
N GLU A 252 -2.04 -42.87 -9.72
CA GLU A 252 -1.93 -42.07 -10.96
C GLU A 252 -2.40 -40.62 -10.91
N GLY A 253 -1.95 -39.85 -9.91
CA GLY A 253 -1.82 -38.39 -10.05
C GLY A 253 -3.09 -37.58 -10.29
N LEU A 254 -4.28 -38.20 -10.25
CA LEU A 254 -5.56 -37.51 -10.34
C LEU A 254 -5.98 -37.08 -8.94
N ALA A 255 -5.70 -35.83 -8.58
CA ALA A 255 -6.51 -35.15 -7.56
C ALA A 255 -7.97 -35.16 -8.07
N VAL A 256 -8.87 -35.83 -7.34
CA VAL A 256 -10.28 -36.03 -7.77
C VAL A 256 -11.14 -34.77 -7.54
N GLY A 257 -10.54 -33.68 -7.07
CA GLY A 257 -11.14 -32.35 -7.08
C GLY A 257 -10.31 -31.40 -7.93
N ALA A 258 -10.90 -30.83 -8.98
CA ALA A 258 -10.38 -29.59 -9.55
C ALA A 258 -10.40 -28.55 -8.43
N ALA A 259 -9.23 -28.26 -7.87
CA ALA A 259 -9.09 -27.20 -6.90
C ALA A 259 -9.17 -25.89 -7.67
N GLN A 260 -9.98 -24.96 -7.17
CA GLN A 260 -10.21 -23.68 -7.82
C GLN A 260 -9.76 -22.58 -6.89
N VAL A 261 -9.13 -21.56 -7.46
CA VAL A 261 -8.72 -20.37 -6.75
C VAL A 261 -9.40 -19.14 -7.36
N ARG A 262 -10.01 -18.33 -6.50
CA ARG A 262 -10.52 -17.02 -6.82
C ARG A 262 -9.40 -16.01 -6.62
N VAL A 263 -9.04 -15.33 -7.69
CA VAL A 263 -8.05 -14.26 -7.71
C VAL A 263 -8.78 -12.93 -7.83
N GLN A 264 -8.53 -12.02 -6.90
CA GLN A 264 -9.06 -10.67 -6.92
C GLN A 264 -7.92 -9.68 -7.14
N LEU A 265 -8.04 -8.85 -8.18
CA LEU A 265 -7.05 -7.85 -8.54
C LEU A 265 -7.65 -6.45 -8.40
N VAL A 266 -6.79 -5.50 -8.06
CA VAL A 266 -7.08 -4.07 -8.06
C VAL A 266 -6.13 -3.37 -9.03
N ARG A 267 -6.62 -2.36 -9.73
CA ARG A 267 -5.85 -1.55 -10.68
C ARG A 267 -6.03 -0.07 -10.36
N SER A 268 -4.94 0.69 -10.37
CA SER A 268 -4.91 2.12 -10.05
C SER A 268 -3.94 2.90 -10.93
N GLY A 269 -4.11 4.22 -10.95
CA GLY A 269 -3.21 5.15 -11.62
C GLY A 269 -3.25 5.12 -13.16
N GLU A 270 -2.09 5.23 -13.80
CA GLU A 270 -1.99 5.37 -15.26
C GLU A 270 -2.51 4.13 -15.99
N GLY A 271 -3.25 4.35 -17.09
CA GLY A 271 -3.77 3.28 -17.93
C GLY A 271 -5.15 2.77 -17.53
N LEU A 272 -5.76 3.28 -16.46
CA LEU A 272 -7.16 3.03 -16.10
C LEU A 272 -8.12 3.36 -17.25
N ASP A 273 -7.80 4.37 -18.06
CA ASP A 273 -8.56 4.79 -19.25
C ASP A 273 -8.47 3.81 -20.43
N ARG A 274 -7.60 2.79 -20.34
CA ARG A 274 -7.33 1.84 -21.44
C ARG A 274 -7.68 0.41 -21.04
N ALA A 275 -8.19 -0.33 -22.01
CA ALA A 275 -8.29 -1.78 -21.90
C ALA A 275 -6.88 -2.39 -21.93
N ALA A 276 -6.62 -3.32 -21.02
CA ALA A 276 -5.35 -4.03 -20.94
C ALA A 276 -5.59 -5.46 -20.44
N PRO A 277 -4.82 -6.46 -20.90
CA PRO A 277 -4.78 -7.76 -20.24
C PRO A 277 -3.80 -7.73 -19.06
N THR A 278 -4.11 -8.45 -17.99
CA THR A 278 -3.16 -8.85 -16.94
C THR A 278 -3.15 -10.37 -16.86
N THR A 279 -1.97 -10.97 -17.02
CA THR A 279 -1.76 -12.39 -16.88
C THR A 279 -1.61 -12.74 -15.40
N VAL A 280 -2.28 -13.80 -14.97
CA VAL A 280 -2.12 -14.37 -13.63
C VAL A 280 -1.54 -15.77 -13.80
N ARG A 281 -0.44 -16.06 -13.09
CA ARG A 281 0.21 -17.37 -13.07
C ARG A 281 0.21 -17.91 -11.65
N LEU A 282 -0.07 -19.19 -11.50
CA LEU A 282 -0.17 -19.87 -10.21
C LEU A 282 0.91 -20.94 -10.14
N PHE A 283 1.68 -20.91 -9.07
CA PHE A 283 2.74 -21.85 -8.79
C PHE A 283 2.44 -22.58 -7.49
N ALA A 284 2.64 -23.90 -7.46
CA ALA A 284 2.68 -24.65 -6.22
C ALA A 284 4.14 -24.86 -5.82
N GLN A 285 4.46 -24.51 -4.57
CA GLN A 285 5.70 -24.87 -3.91
C GLN A 285 5.45 -26.07 -2.99
N GLY A 286 6.16 -27.16 -3.27
CA GLY A 286 6.25 -28.35 -2.41
C GLY A 286 7.72 -28.70 -2.17
N GLU A 287 8.03 -29.98 -1.96
CA GLU A 287 9.43 -30.46 -1.91
C GLU A 287 10.07 -30.40 -3.32
N GLY A 288 10.55 -29.23 -3.74
CA GLY A 288 11.23 -29.05 -5.03
C GLY A 288 11.15 -27.64 -5.60
N SER A 289 11.45 -27.51 -6.90
CA SER A 289 11.28 -26.25 -7.63
C SER A 289 9.79 -25.90 -7.78
N PRO A 290 9.42 -24.61 -7.71
CA PRO A 290 8.05 -24.17 -7.96
C PRO A 290 7.55 -24.68 -9.31
N ARG A 291 6.36 -25.30 -9.34
CA ARG A 291 5.72 -25.78 -10.56
C ARG A 291 4.50 -24.94 -10.87
N GLU A 292 4.34 -24.53 -12.13
CA GLU A 292 3.13 -23.87 -12.59
C GLU A 292 1.95 -24.86 -12.56
N VAL A 293 0.90 -24.49 -11.85
CA VAL A 293 -0.32 -25.28 -11.64
C VAL A 293 -1.55 -24.65 -12.27
N GLY A 294 -1.45 -23.42 -12.76
CA GLY A 294 -2.58 -22.76 -13.43
C GLY A 294 -2.18 -21.39 -13.96
N ALA A 295 -2.92 -20.93 -14.96
CA ALA A 295 -2.76 -19.59 -15.50
C ALA A 295 -4.09 -19.07 -16.05
N GLY A 296 -4.24 -17.75 -16.05
CA GLY A 296 -5.38 -17.08 -16.66
C GLY A 296 -5.09 -15.64 -17.02
N VAL A 297 -6.07 -14.99 -17.63
CA VAL A 297 -5.94 -13.60 -18.07
C VAL A 297 -7.17 -12.82 -17.63
N VAL A 298 -6.94 -11.74 -16.90
CA VAL A 298 -7.94 -10.73 -16.59
C VAL A 298 -7.89 -9.67 -17.69
N ARG A 299 -9.03 -9.36 -18.31
CA ARG A 299 -9.14 -8.31 -19.32
C ARG A 299 -9.84 -7.10 -18.72
N TRP A 300 -9.10 -6.03 -18.50
CA TRP A 300 -9.61 -4.77 -17.97
C TRP A 300 -10.41 -4.03 -19.03
N THR A 301 -11.56 -3.46 -18.63
CA THR A 301 -12.27 -2.45 -19.42
C THR A 301 -11.86 -1.03 -18.98
N PRO A 302 -11.96 -0.01 -19.86
CA PRO A 302 -11.70 1.37 -19.48
C PRO A 302 -12.52 1.80 -18.26
N GLY A 303 -11.84 2.37 -17.25
CA GLY A 303 -12.41 2.81 -15.98
C GLY A 303 -12.59 1.70 -14.92
N GLN A 304 -12.26 0.45 -15.24
CA GLN A 304 -12.38 -0.66 -14.28
C GLN A 304 -11.19 -0.68 -13.31
N THR A 305 -11.49 -0.59 -12.02
CA THR A 305 -10.50 -0.60 -10.93
C THR A 305 -10.39 -1.94 -10.21
N GLU A 306 -11.40 -2.81 -10.32
CA GLU A 306 -11.40 -4.13 -9.69
C GLU A 306 -11.83 -5.22 -10.67
N ALA A 307 -11.23 -6.39 -10.55
CA ALA A 307 -11.56 -7.56 -11.35
C ALA A 307 -11.36 -8.85 -10.56
N GLU A 308 -12.12 -9.88 -10.92
CA GLU A 308 -12.02 -11.22 -10.34
C GLU A 308 -11.92 -12.26 -11.46
N VAL A 309 -11.12 -13.30 -11.24
CA VAL A 309 -11.05 -14.49 -12.09
C VAL A 309 -10.97 -15.75 -11.23
N ILE A 310 -11.65 -16.81 -11.66
CA ILE A 310 -11.55 -18.14 -11.05
C ILE A 310 -10.68 -19.00 -11.96
N LEU A 311 -9.63 -19.58 -11.38
CA LEU A 311 -8.66 -20.41 -12.10
C LEU A 311 -8.69 -21.83 -11.54
N ASP A 312 -8.68 -22.80 -12.45
CA ASP A 312 -8.52 -24.21 -12.11
C ASP A 312 -7.04 -24.52 -11.84
N LEU A 313 -6.79 -25.35 -10.83
CA LEU A 313 -5.47 -25.82 -10.44
C LEU A 313 -5.25 -27.24 -10.95
N ASP A 314 -4.24 -27.41 -11.79
CA ASP A 314 -3.67 -28.71 -12.15
C ASP A 314 -2.65 -29.14 -11.09
N LEU A 315 -3.12 -29.97 -10.16
CA LEU A 315 -2.31 -30.53 -9.08
C LEU A 315 -1.69 -31.89 -9.45
N THR A 316 -1.78 -32.31 -10.72
CA THR A 316 -1.35 -33.66 -11.12
C THR A 316 0.15 -33.85 -10.93
N GLY A 317 0.55 -34.90 -10.21
CA GLY A 317 1.97 -35.20 -9.97
C GLY A 317 2.70 -34.23 -9.03
N LEU A 318 1.97 -33.40 -8.28
CA LEU A 318 2.51 -32.83 -7.04
C LEU A 318 2.66 -33.95 -6.00
N GLY A 319 3.65 -33.83 -5.11
CA GLY A 319 4.05 -34.86 -4.15
C GLY A 319 2.95 -35.31 -3.18
N ALA A 320 3.30 -36.22 -2.27
CA ALA A 320 2.40 -36.83 -1.29
C ALA A 320 1.70 -35.79 -0.39
N ALA A 321 0.62 -36.21 0.29
CA ALA A 321 -0.17 -35.38 1.18
C ALA A 321 0.65 -34.47 2.12
N GLY A 322 0.15 -33.24 2.30
CA GLY A 322 0.75 -32.19 3.09
C GLY A 322 0.23 -30.81 2.71
N ASP A 323 0.77 -29.79 3.36
CA ASP A 323 0.50 -28.39 3.04
C ASP A 323 1.30 -27.98 1.80
N LEU A 324 0.61 -27.47 0.79
CA LEU A 324 1.20 -26.86 -0.39
C LEU A 324 1.05 -25.35 -0.31
N VAL A 325 2.14 -24.62 -0.55
CA VAL A 325 2.10 -23.16 -0.67
C VAL A 325 1.79 -22.82 -2.12
N LEU A 326 0.65 -22.21 -2.36
CA LEU A 326 0.30 -21.63 -3.64
C LEU A 326 0.77 -20.19 -3.69
N GLN A 327 1.51 -19.85 -4.74
CA GLN A 327 1.97 -18.51 -5.06
C GLN A 327 1.31 -18.06 -6.36
N ALA A 328 0.60 -16.94 -6.32
CA ALA A 328 0.10 -16.26 -7.49
C ALA A 328 1.06 -15.13 -7.87
N GLU A 329 1.32 -14.95 -9.17
CA GLU A 329 2.15 -13.89 -9.75
C GLU A 329 1.40 -13.22 -10.90
N ILE A 330 1.52 -11.90 -11.02
CA ILE A 330 1.00 -11.12 -12.15
C ILE A 330 2.12 -10.43 -12.94
N ASP A 331 1.76 -9.82 -14.07
CA ASP A 331 2.70 -9.05 -14.90
C ASP A 331 3.37 -7.95 -14.07
N ARG A 332 4.69 -7.76 -14.26
CA ARG A 332 5.45 -6.74 -13.52
C ARG A 332 5.01 -5.32 -13.89
N ASP A 333 4.96 -4.47 -12.88
CA ASP A 333 4.62 -3.06 -13.01
C ASP A 333 5.50 -2.17 -12.10
N ALA A 334 5.02 -0.97 -11.77
CA ALA A 334 5.75 0.00 -10.96
C ALA A 334 5.95 -0.44 -9.50
N ASN A 335 5.11 -1.35 -8.96
CA ASN A 335 5.25 -1.86 -7.60
C ASN A 335 5.46 -3.37 -7.61
N GLU A 336 6.71 -3.82 -7.64
CA GLU A 336 6.97 -5.26 -7.71
C GLU A 336 6.46 -6.07 -6.50
N ARG A 337 6.20 -5.43 -5.37
CA ARG A 337 5.85 -6.12 -4.12
C ARG A 337 4.41 -6.55 -4.00
N ASP A 338 3.48 -5.92 -4.73
CA ASP A 338 2.08 -6.34 -4.75
C ASP A 338 1.74 -7.23 -5.95
N ASN A 339 2.74 -7.57 -6.77
CA ASN A 339 2.63 -8.50 -7.91
C ASN A 339 2.64 -9.98 -7.51
N THR A 340 2.67 -10.29 -6.21
CA THR A 340 2.61 -11.66 -5.70
C THR A 340 1.65 -11.81 -4.53
N ALA A 341 0.97 -12.95 -4.45
CA ALA A 341 0.11 -13.33 -3.33
C ALA A 341 0.25 -14.81 -3.00
N TRP A 342 -0.06 -15.18 -1.75
CA TRP A 342 0.09 -16.55 -1.26
C TRP A 342 -1.19 -17.09 -0.65
N ALA A 343 -1.40 -18.39 -0.79
CA ALA A 343 -2.44 -19.16 -0.11
C ALA A 343 -1.89 -20.54 0.26
N VAL A 344 -2.44 -21.15 1.31
CA VAL A 344 -2.09 -22.52 1.71
C VAL A 344 -3.20 -23.46 1.26
N LEU A 345 -2.83 -24.48 0.49
CA LEU A 345 -3.71 -25.56 0.05
C LEU A 345 -3.34 -26.82 0.83
N GLU A 346 -4.30 -27.38 1.54
CA GLU A 346 -4.09 -28.63 2.26
C GLU A 346 -4.42 -29.82 1.36
N VAL A 347 -3.43 -30.66 1.08
CA VAL A 347 -3.61 -31.88 0.30
C VAL A 347 -3.58 -33.07 1.23
N ARG A 348 -4.62 -33.90 1.21
CA ARG A 348 -4.77 -35.07 2.07
C ARG A 348 -4.89 -36.34 1.25
N ASP A 349 -4.37 -37.45 1.75
CA ASP A 349 -4.55 -38.76 1.10
C ASP A 349 -5.98 -39.29 1.24
N ARG A 350 -6.67 -38.89 2.31
CA ARG A 350 -8.04 -39.32 2.65
C ARG A 350 -8.68 -38.34 3.62
N LEU A 351 -10.02 -38.24 3.58
CA LEU A 351 -10.80 -37.59 4.63
C LEU A 351 -11.18 -38.60 5.72
N ARG A 352 -10.98 -38.26 6.98
CA ARG A 352 -11.44 -39.08 8.11
C ARG A 352 -12.79 -38.55 8.58
N VAL A 353 -13.84 -39.35 8.42
CA VAL A 353 -15.21 -38.97 8.80
C VAL A 353 -15.69 -39.85 9.95
N ALA A 354 -16.04 -39.23 11.07
CA ALA A 354 -16.69 -39.92 12.17
C ALA A 354 -18.21 -39.95 11.93
N VAL A 355 -18.81 -41.13 12.01
CA VAL A 355 -20.27 -41.29 11.98
C VAL A 355 -20.74 -41.68 13.37
N LEU A 356 -21.46 -40.79 14.04
CA LEU A 356 -22.00 -41.03 15.38
C LEU A 356 -23.33 -41.77 15.28
N GLY A 357 -23.33 -43.02 15.74
CA GLY A 357 -24.51 -43.87 15.72
C GLY A 357 -24.34 -45.09 16.61
N THR A 358 -25.00 -46.19 16.24
CA THR A 358 -24.86 -47.44 16.97
C THR A 358 -23.58 -48.15 16.54
N ARG A 359 -22.57 -48.20 17.41
CA ARG A 359 -21.38 -49.02 17.13
C ARG A 359 -21.74 -50.51 17.26
N ARG A 360 -21.64 -51.25 16.16
CA ARG A 360 -21.83 -52.71 16.12
C ARG A 360 -20.49 -53.40 15.91
N PHE A 361 -20.27 -54.50 16.62
CA PHE A 361 -19.10 -55.36 16.44
C PHE A 361 -19.56 -56.65 15.74
N GLY A 362 -19.06 -56.93 14.54
CA GLY A 362 -19.40 -58.16 13.81
C GLY A 362 -19.49 -57.98 12.29
N SER A 363 -19.98 -59.02 11.60
CA SER A 363 -20.20 -59.02 10.15
C SER A 363 -21.21 -57.96 9.72
N ARG A 364 -21.09 -57.46 8.48
CA ARG A 364 -22.04 -56.48 7.92
C ARG A 364 -23.48 -56.99 8.02
N PRO A 365 -24.43 -56.18 8.56
CA PRO A 365 -25.83 -56.57 8.68
C PRO A 365 -26.46 -56.79 7.30
N ARG A 366 -27.63 -57.42 7.25
CA ARG A 366 -28.45 -57.42 6.02
C ARG A 366 -29.01 -56.03 5.78
N ILE A 367 -29.29 -55.66 4.52
CA ILE A 367 -29.88 -54.36 4.15
C ILE A 367 -31.16 -54.06 4.96
N THR A 368 -31.93 -55.10 5.33
CA THR A 368 -33.13 -54.99 6.15
C THR A 368 -32.88 -54.62 7.62
N GLU A 369 -31.63 -54.68 8.07
CA GLU A 369 -31.20 -54.47 9.46
C GLU A 369 -30.26 -53.26 9.60
N PHE A 370 -30.12 -52.45 8.54
CA PHE A 370 -29.26 -51.27 8.51
C PHE A 370 -29.78 -50.18 9.46
N SER A 371 -28.88 -49.69 10.31
CA SER A 371 -29.06 -48.46 11.07
C SER A 371 -28.86 -47.22 10.19
N PRO A 372 -29.27 -46.01 10.64
CA PRO A 372 -28.92 -44.76 9.97
C PRO A 372 -27.41 -44.60 9.72
N SER A 373 -26.56 -45.03 10.67
CA SER A 373 -25.10 -45.04 10.52
C SER A 373 -24.61 -46.00 9.43
N ASP A 374 -25.28 -47.13 9.22
CA ASP A 374 -24.93 -48.09 8.15
C ASP A 374 -25.26 -47.50 6.77
N TRP A 375 -26.43 -46.85 6.63
CA TRP A 375 -26.82 -46.16 5.41
C TRP A 375 -25.89 -45.00 5.07
N LEU A 376 -25.50 -44.20 6.06
CA LEU A 376 -24.55 -43.11 5.87
C LEU A 376 -23.16 -43.62 5.49
N SER A 377 -22.71 -44.70 6.13
CA SER A 377 -21.42 -45.30 5.79
C SER A 377 -21.41 -45.81 4.34
N LEU A 378 -22.51 -46.43 3.90
CA LEU A 378 -22.66 -46.86 2.51
C LEU A 378 -22.77 -45.67 1.53
N ALA A 379 -23.41 -44.56 1.92
CA ALA A 379 -23.54 -43.39 1.07
C ALA A 379 -22.21 -42.64 0.88
N LEU A 380 -21.40 -42.56 1.96
CA LEU A 380 -20.07 -41.95 1.93
C LEU A 380 -19.05 -42.83 1.18
N GLU A 381 -19.23 -44.15 1.22
CA GLU A 381 -18.39 -45.10 0.51
C GLU A 381 -19.26 -46.11 -0.28
N PRO A 382 -19.80 -45.71 -1.46
CA PRO A 382 -20.73 -46.54 -2.22
C PRO A 382 -20.09 -47.77 -2.90
N ILE A 383 -18.78 -47.96 -2.72
CA ILE A 383 -17.97 -48.93 -3.44
C ILE A 383 -17.72 -50.18 -2.57
N GLY A 384 -17.98 -51.37 -3.14
CA GLY A 384 -17.79 -52.66 -2.46
C GLY A 384 -16.32 -52.98 -2.13
N GLU A 385 -16.11 -53.95 -1.22
CA GLU A 385 -14.78 -54.40 -0.77
C GLU A 385 -13.75 -54.76 -1.87
N PRO A 386 -14.12 -55.35 -3.03
CA PRO A 386 -13.16 -55.70 -4.08
C PRO A 386 -12.56 -54.48 -4.78
N ASP A 387 -13.37 -53.45 -5.03
CA ASP A 387 -12.92 -52.20 -5.65
C ASP A 387 -12.18 -51.31 -4.65
N ARG A 388 -12.43 -51.47 -3.33
CA ARG A 388 -11.77 -50.73 -2.25
C ARG A 388 -10.26 -50.97 -2.23
N GLN A 389 -9.82 -52.21 -2.47
CA GLN A 389 -8.40 -52.55 -2.59
C GLN A 389 -7.76 -52.03 -3.89
N GLN A 390 -8.55 -51.75 -4.93
CA GLN A 390 -8.05 -51.29 -6.23
C GLN A 390 -8.01 -49.77 -6.37
N ARG A 391 -8.97 -49.02 -5.78
CA ARG A 391 -9.07 -47.56 -5.91
C ARG A 391 -8.61 -46.75 -4.69
N GLY A 392 -8.47 -47.40 -3.53
CA GLY A 392 -8.22 -46.74 -2.25
C GLY A 392 -9.42 -45.88 -1.80
N ALA A 393 -9.83 -46.01 -0.54
CA ALA A 393 -10.94 -45.22 -0.01
C ALA A 393 -10.50 -43.75 0.19
N GLN A 394 -11.13 -42.82 -0.54
CA GLN A 394 -10.92 -41.37 -0.36
C GLN A 394 -11.49 -40.85 0.97
N ILE A 395 -12.46 -41.58 1.53
CA ILE A 395 -13.08 -41.29 2.82
C ILE A 395 -12.89 -42.51 3.73
N GLU A 396 -12.17 -42.31 4.82
CA GLU A 396 -12.04 -43.28 5.91
C GLU A 396 -13.13 -43.02 6.95
N ILE A 397 -14.03 -43.99 7.09
CA ILE A 397 -15.20 -43.86 7.96
C ILE A 397 -14.95 -44.60 9.27
N ALA A 398 -15.11 -43.91 10.39
CA ALA A 398 -15.12 -44.53 11.71
C ALA A 398 -16.49 -44.35 12.36
N VAL A 399 -17.16 -45.46 12.67
CA VAL A 399 -18.42 -45.42 13.42
C VAL A 399 -18.10 -45.31 14.91
N LEU A 400 -18.50 -44.19 15.51
CA LEU A 400 -18.34 -43.90 16.92
C LEU A 400 -19.68 -44.10 17.65
N ASP A 401 -19.63 -44.52 18.91
CA ASP A 401 -20.83 -44.68 19.72
C ASP A 401 -21.36 -43.31 20.15
N ALA A 402 -22.53 -42.93 19.64
CA ALA A 402 -23.17 -41.65 19.95
C ALA A 402 -23.39 -41.42 21.46
N THR A 403 -23.50 -42.48 22.27
CA THR A 403 -23.80 -42.36 23.70
C THR A 403 -22.60 -42.00 24.56
N ARG A 404 -21.37 -42.14 24.03
CA ARG A 404 -20.12 -42.00 24.81
C ARG A 404 -19.11 -41.04 24.20
N VAL A 405 -19.47 -40.35 23.12
CA VAL A 405 -18.55 -39.46 22.41
C VAL A 405 -18.03 -38.33 23.30
N ASP A 406 -16.72 -38.16 23.31
CA ASP A 406 -16.04 -37.05 23.96
C ASP A 406 -15.09 -36.30 23.00
N ALA A 407 -14.45 -35.24 23.49
CA ALA A 407 -13.54 -34.43 22.68
C ALA A 407 -12.29 -35.18 22.21
N GLY A 408 -11.85 -36.21 22.93
CA GLY A 408 -10.69 -37.04 22.59
C GLY A 408 -10.99 -38.01 21.46
N ASP A 409 -12.18 -38.58 21.45
CA ASP A 409 -12.68 -39.45 20.36
C ASP A 409 -12.76 -38.71 19.01
N LEU A 410 -13.00 -37.40 19.04
CA LEU A 410 -13.14 -36.56 17.84
C LEU A 410 -11.80 -36.04 17.29
N VAL A 411 -10.67 -36.33 17.94
CA VAL A 411 -9.36 -35.85 17.50
C VAL A 411 -8.93 -36.50 16.19
N GLY A 412 -8.54 -35.66 15.22
CA GLY A 412 -8.02 -36.10 13.92
C GLY A 412 -9.09 -36.57 12.94
N PHE A 413 -10.37 -36.32 13.23
CA PHE A 413 -11.46 -36.40 12.24
C PHE A 413 -11.66 -35.03 11.59
N ASP A 414 -12.07 -35.06 10.32
CA ASP A 414 -12.25 -33.88 9.46
C ASP A 414 -13.71 -33.45 9.42
N ALA A 415 -14.61 -34.41 9.57
CA ALA A 415 -16.02 -34.16 9.69
C ALA A 415 -16.64 -35.18 10.64
N VAL A 416 -17.73 -34.76 11.29
CA VAL A 416 -18.56 -35.62 12.13
C VAL A 416 -19.99 -35.57 11.62
N ILE A 417 -20.57 -36.72 11.33
CA ILE A 417 -21.97 -36.86 10.94
C ILE A 417 -22.73 -37.49 12.10
N VAL A 418 -23.72 -36.78 12.63
CA VAL A 418 -24.59 -37.27 13.69
C VAL A 418 -25.77 -38.02 13.09
N ALA A 419 -25.66 -39.35 12.99
CA ALA A 419 -26.70 -40.20 12.40
C ALA A 419 -27.91 -40.40 13.34
N GLU A 420 -27.64 -40.50 14.64
CA GLU A 420 -28.65 -40.76 15.68
C GLU A 420 -28.59 -39.67 16.77
N PRO A 421 -29.04 -38.43 16.47
CA PRO A 421 -28.88 -37.28 17.39
C PRO A 421 -29.57 -37.47 18.74
N GLY A 422 -30.67 -38.23 18.79
CA GLY A 422 -31.39 -38.51 20.03
C GLY A 422 -30.63 -39.36 21.04
N ARG A 423 -29.47 -39.92 20.67
CA ARG A 423 -28.61 -40.72 21.55
C ARG A 423 -27.40 -39.98 22.07
N VAL A 424 -27.11 -38.81 21.50
CA VAL A 424 -26.00 -37.97 21.93
C VAL A 424 -26.38 -37.30 23.25
N GLN A 425 -25.58 -37.52 24.28
CA GLN A 425 -25.77 -36.89 25.59
C GLN A 425 -25.35 -35.41 25.55
N GLN A 426 -25.78 -34.62 26.54
CA GLN A 426 -25.44 -33.19 26.64
C GLN A 426 -23.93 -32.91 26.52
N ALA A 427 -23.10 -33.68 27.22
CA ALA A 427 -21.64 -33.56 27.16
C ALA A 427 -21.05 -33.88 25.76
N GLY A 428 -21.70 -34.78 25.02
CA GLY A 428 -21.33 -35.08 23.63
C GLY A 428 -21.64 -33.91 22.71
N TRP A 429 -22.77 -33.23 22.91
CA TRP A 429 -23.11 -32.01 22.15
C TRP A 429 -22.14 -30.86 22.43
N GLU A 430 -21.68 -30.69 23.67
CA GLU A 430 -20.63 -29.72 24.00
C GLU A 430 -19.32 -30.03 23.28
N SER A 431 -18.93 -31.32 23.25
CA SER A 431 -17.73 -31.79 22.54
C SER A 431 -17.84 -31.56 21.02
N LEU A 432 -19.01 -31.80 20.43
CA LEU A 432 -19.29 -31.52 19.02
C LEU A 432 -19.30 -30.02 18.71
N GLY A 433 -19.83 -29.20 19.62
CA GLY A 433 -19.76 -27.74 19.51
C GLY A 433 -18.32 -27.23 19.51
N ALA A 434 -17.50 -27.75 20.42
CA ALA A 434 -16.07 -27.46 20.44
C ALA A 434 -15.33 -27.97 19.20
N PHE A 435 -15.74 -29.12 18.64
CA PHE A 435 -15.23 -29.61 17.36
C PHE A 435 -15.55 -28.66 16.21
N GLY A 436 -16.81 -28.26 16.02
CA GLY A 436 -17.22 -27.36 14.94
C GLY A 436 -16.64 -25.94 15.06
N ALA A 437 -16.31 -25.49 16.27
CA ALA A 437 -15.65 -24.20 16.48
C ALA A 437 -14.17 -24.17 16.10
N ARG A 438 -13.54 -25.33 15.85
CA ARG A 438 -12.12 -25.43 15.46
C ARG A 438 -11.86 -25.12 13.99
N GLY A 439 -12.92 -24.98 13.17
CA GLY A 439 -12.83 -24.68 11.73
C GLY A 439 -13.18 -25.88 10.89
#